data_AF-A0A1J5RPI0-F1
#
_entry.id   AF-A0A1J5RPI0-F1
#
_cell.length_a   1.000
_cell.length_b   1.000
_cell.length_c   1.000
_cell.angle_alpha   90.00
_cell.angle_beta   90.00
_cell.angle_gamma   90.00
#
_symmetry.space_group_name_H-M   'P 1'
#
loop_
_entity.id
_entity.type
_entity.pdbx_description
1 polymer ?
#
loop_
_entity_poly.entity_id
_entity_poly.type
_entity_poly.pdbx_seq_one_letter_code
_entity_poly.pdbx_strand_id
1 'polypeptide(L)'
;MTSRIHRARLCAGRLALVAAAALVAASTARAVTSDILPSKRRLATVQTALALAATPKVPPLPSDLPNPFFPPGFSTPDAAELKALAASGIVPAQQAKPQSESQILSAIADWLNPSGTLKWGSTTYLLVREKKLKVGDHLTITFEGHDYDVAITAVESSSFSLRLNHTEITRPINPGTSP
;
A
#
# COMPACT_ATOMS: atom_id res chain seq x y z
N MET A 1 -42.72 18.80 -97.15
CA MET A 1 -42.82 17.99 -95.93
C MET A 1 -41.41 17.54 -95.51
N THR A 2 -40.63 18.33 -94.76
CA THR A 2 -39.29 17.90 -94.28
C THR A 2 -38.76 18.84 -93.18
N SER A 3 -39.18 18.68 -91.92
CA SER A 3 -38.42 19.24 -90.77
C SER A 3 -38.92 18.67 -89.43
N ARG A 4 -38.49 17.46 -89.07
CA ARG A 4 -38.73 16.86 -87.72
C ARG A 4 -37.66 15.83 -87.30
N ILE A 5 -36.36 16.08 -87.54
CA ILE A 5 -35.33 15.06 -87.20
C ILE A 5 -34.20 15.56 -86.27
N HIS A 6 -34.08 16.86 -85.97
CA HIS A 6 -32.92 17.35 -85.19
C HIS A 6 -33.06 17.37 -83.66
N ARG A 7 -34.20 17.00 -83.07
CA ARG A 7 -34.37 17.10 -81.59
C ARG A 7 -34.03 15.83 -80.80
N ALA A 8 -33.76 14.70 -81.43
CA ALA A 8 -33.58 13.42 -80.74
C ALA A 8 -32.11 13.06 -80.38
N ARG A 9 -31.11 13.81 -80.86
CA ARG A 9 -29.69 13.45 -80.64
C ARG A 9 -29.02 14.12 -79.45
N LEU A 10 -29.73 14.98 -78.72
CA LEU A 10 -29.18 15.73 -77.58
C LEU A 10 -29.57 15.18 -76.19
N CYS A 11 -30.03 13.93 -76.08
CA CYS A 11 -30.28 13.32 -74.76
C CYS A 11 -29.42 12.08 -74.48
N ALA A 12 -28.90 11.40 -75.50
CA ALA A 12 -28.14 10.15 -75.32
C ALA A 12 -26.68 10.37 -74.86
N GLY A 13 -26.09 11.54 -75.10
CA GLY A 13 -24.68 11.82 -74.74
C GLY A 13 -24.45 12.16 -73.26
N ARG A 14 -25.48 12.56 -72.51
CA ARG A 14 -25.34 12.97 -71.10
C ARG A 14 -25.57 11.86 -70.08
N LEU A 15 -26.16 10.73 -70.47
CA LEU A 15 -26.36 9.59 -69.57
C LEU A 15 -25.12 8.68 -69.43
N ALA A 16 -24.25 8.64 -70.45
CA ALA A 16 -23.07 7.78 -70.41
C ALA A 16 -21.94 8.33 -69.52
N LEU A 17 -21.88 9.64 -69.28
CA LEU A 17 -20.80 10.27 -68.52
C LEU A 17 -21.02 10.22 -66.99
N VAL A 18 -22.26 9.97 -66.54
CA VAL A 18 -22.59 9.84 -65.10
C VAL A 18 -22.31 8.42 -64.58
N ALA A 19 -22.48 7.40 -65.42
CA ALA A 19 -22.24 6.01 -65.02
C ALA A 19 -20.74 5.68 -64.84
N ALA A 20 -19.85 6.33 -65.59
CA ALA A 20 -18.41 6.11 -65.48
C ALA A 20 -17.78 6.75 -64.22
N ALA A 21 -18.41 7.79 -63.66
CA ALA A 21 -17.93 8.45 -62.43
C ALA A 21 -18.28 7.65 -61.16
N ALA A 22 -19.30 6.79 -61.19
CA ALA A 22 -19.73 6.02 -60.03
C ALA A 22 -18.86 4.78 -59.74
N LEU A 23 -18.13 4.26 -60.74
CA LEU A 23 -17.26 3.09 -60.58
C LEU A 23 -15.86 3.42 -60.01
N VAL A 24 -15.44 4.69 -60.02
CA VAL A 24 -14.13 5.10 -59.48
C VAL A 24 -14.20 5.47 -57.98
N ALA A 25 -15.38 5.79 -57.45
CA ALA A 25 -15.55 6.20 -56.05
C ALA A 25 -15.62 5.04 -55.03
N ALA A 26 -15.68 3.78 -55.48
CA ALA A 26 -15.89 2.62 -54.59
C ALA A 26 -14.59 1.94 -54.09
N SER A 27 -13.40 2.39 -54.51
CA SER A 27 -12.14 1.67 -54.25
C SER A 27 -11.23 2.29 -53.18
N THR A 28 -11.66 3.34 -52.46
CA THR A 28 -10.81 4.03 -51.46
C THR A 28 -11.28 3.93 -50.00
N ALA A 29 -12.26 3.07 -49.69
CA ALA A 29 -12.56 2.72 -48.30
C ALA A 29 -11.53 1.71 -47.77
N ARG A 30 -10.34 2.19 -47.38
CA ARG A 30 -9.43 1.38 -46.56
C ARG A 30 -10.07 1.17 -45.20
N ALA A 31 -10.36 -0.09 -44.86
CA ALA A 31 -10.78 -0.45 -43.52
C ALA A 31 -9.73 0.05 -42.50
N VAL A 32 -10.18 0.77 -41.47
CA VAL A 32 -9.33 1.17 -40.35
C VAL A 32 -8.89 -0.12 -39.66
N THR A 33 -7.67 -0.56 -39.93
CA THR A 33 -7.07 -1.70 -39.25
C THR A 33 -6.73 -1.26 -37.84
N SER A 34 -7.50 -1.71 -36.85
CA SER A 34 -7.14 -1.46 -35.45
C SER A 34 -5.85 -2.20 -35.14
N ASP A 35 -4.85 -1.49 -34.59
CA ASP A 35 -3.60 -2.09 -34.07
C ASP A 35 -3.86 -3.04 -32.88
N ILE A 36 -5.09 -3.02 -32.36
CA ILE A 36 -5.54 -3.88 -31.29
C ILE A 36 -5.94 -5.24 -31.85
N LEU A 37 -5.34 -6.29 -31.29
CA LEU A 37 -5.66 -7.68 -31.60
C LEU A 37 -7.16 -7.98 -31.35
N PRO A 38 -7.77 -8.90 -32.13
CA PRO A 38 -9.12 -9.36 -31.90
C PRO A 38 -9.34 -9.83 -30.46
N SER A 39 -10.55 -9.62 -29.92
CA SER A 39 -10.90 -9.90 -28.52
C SER A 39 -10.45 -11.28 -28.04
N LYS A 40 -10.69 -12.33 -28.84
CA LYS A 40 -10.29 -13.71 -28.54
C LYS A 40 -8.79 -13.89 -28.30
N ARG A 41 -7.94 -13.21 -29.08
CA ARG A 41 -6.47 -13.27 -28.93
C ARG A 41 -6.00 -12.50 -27.69
N ARG A 42 -6.64 -11.36 -27.39
CA ARG A 42 -6.34 -10.58 -26.19
C ARG A 42 -6.65 -11.34 -24.90
N LEU A 43 -7.77 -12.06 -24.86
CA LEU A 43 -8.15 -12.86 -23.70
C LEU A 43 -7.09 -13.91 -23.34
N ALA A 44 -6.52 -14.59 -24.34
CA ALA A 44 -5.44 -15.54 -24.12
C ALA A 44 -4.19 -14.87 -23.50
N THR A 45 -3.78 -13.72 -24.03
CA THR A 45 -2.64 -12.96 -23.48
C THR A 45 -2.90 -12.49 -22.06
N VAL A 46 -4.11 -12.00 -21.75
CA VAL A 46 -4.49 -11.55 -20.41
C VAL A 46 -4.48 -12.72 -19.42
N GLN A 47 -5.02 -13.88 -19.81
CA GLN A 47 -5.01 -15.06 -18.94
C GLN A 47 -3.59 -15.53 -18.62
N THR A 48 -2.69 -15.56 -19.60
CA THR A 48 -1.28 -15.88 -19.37
C THR A 48 -0.63 -14.87 -18.44
N ALA A 49 -0.88 -13.57 -18.64
CA ALA A 49 -0.34 -12.52 -17.79
C ALA A 49 -0.84 -12.66 -16.34
N LEU A 50 -2.13 -12.94 -16.14
CA LEU A 50 -2.71 -13.17 -14.81
C LEU A 50 -2.09 -14.40 -14.13
N ALA A 51 -1.87 -15.48 -14.88
CA ALA A 51 -1.26 -16.70 -14.34
C ALA A 51 0.19 -16.46 -13.90
N LEU A 52 0.96 -15.68 -14.67
CA LEU A 52 2.35 -15.34 -14.33
C LEU A 52 2.46 -14.29 -13.22
N ALA A 53 1.49 -13.38 -13.14
CA ALA A 53 1.44 -12.36 -12.10
C ALA A 53 0.96 -12.92 -10.75
N ALA A 54 0.36 -14.12 -10.72
CA ALA A 54 -0.08 -14.75 -9.49
C ALA A 54 1.14 -15.09 -8.60
N THR A 55 1.19 -14.49 -7.40
CA THR A 55 2.23 -14.82 -6.42
C THR A 55 1.95 -16.22 -5.85
N PRO A 56 2.87 -17.20 -6.04
CA PRO A 56 2.66 -18.53 -5.49
C PRO A 56 2.70 -18.47 -3.96
N LYS A 57 1.71 -19.10 -3.32
CA LYS A 57 1.68 -19.23 -1.86
C LYS A 57 2.78 -20.20 -1.44
N VAL A 58 3.82 -19.68 -0.79
CA VAL A 58 4.91 -20.48 -0.24
C VAL A 58 4.39 -21.29 0.96
N PRO A 59 4.66 -22.61 1.05
CA PRO A 59 4.29 -23.39 2.23
C PRO A 59 5.02 -22.87 3.47
N PRO A 60 4.40 -22.92 4.66
CA PRO A 60 5.07 -22.53 5.89
C PRO A 60 6.29 -23.42 6.14
N LEU A 61 7.38 -22.82 6.64
CA LEU A 61 8.58 -23.57 7.00
C LEU A 61 8.27 -24.57 8.11
N PRO A 62 8.87 -25.77 8.09
CA PRO A 62 8.76 -26.71 9.20
C PRO A 62 9.38 -26.10 10.46
N SER A 63 8.68 -26.22 11.59
CA SER A 63 9.11 -25.67 12.88
C SER A 63 10.36 -26.33 13.46
N ASP A 64 10.72 -27.50 12.93
CA ASP A 64 11.84 -28.32 13.41
C ASP A 64 13.11 -28.16 12.55
N LEU A 65 13.16 -27.14 11.67
CA LEU A 65 14.35 -26.86 10.88
C LEU A 65 15.37 -26.08 11.73
N PRO A 66 16.54 -26.66 12.06
CA PRO A 66 17.57 -25.94 12.81
C PRO A 66 18.07 -24.74 12.01
N ASN A 67 18.15 -23.57 12.64
CA ASN A 67 18.65 -22.36 12.00
C ASN A 67 20.16 -22.48 11.75
N PRO A 68 20.63 -22.50 10.48
CA PRO A 68 22.05 -22.67 10.18
C PRO A 68 22.91 -21.46 10.60
N PHE A 69 22.29 -20.30 10.84
CA PHE A 69 22.96 -19.07 11.27
C PHE A 69 22.90 -18.84 12.78
N PHE A 70 22.24 -19.74 13.52
CA PHE A 70 22.06 -19.60 14.97
C PHE A 70 22.12 -20.97 15.65
N PRO A 71 23.32 -21.57 15.75
CA PRO A 71 23.48 -22.86 16.41
C PRO A 71 23.16 -22.76 17.90
N PRO A 72 22.75 -23.87 18.54
CA PRO A 72 22.50 -23.90 19.97
C PRO A 72 23.79 -23.51 20.72
N GLY A 73 23.70 -22.50 21.58
CA GLY A 73 24.83 -21.97 22.36
C GLY A 73 25.57 -20.79 21.72
N PHE A 74 25.15 -20.27 20.56
CA PHE A 74 25.78 -19.08 19.97
C PHE A 74 25.58 -17.80 20.81
N SER A 75 24.49 -17.71 21.57
CA SER A 75 24.19 -16.54 22.41
C SER A 75 24.48 -16.74 23.89
N THR A 76 25.01 -17.89 24.30
CA THR A 76 25.45 -18.08 25.68
C THR A 76 26.80 -17.40 25.86
N PRO A 77 26.91 -16.37 26.72
CA PRO A 77 28.18 -15.71 27.00
C PRO A 77 29.12 -16.70 27.69
N ASP A 78 30.39 -16.69 27.29
CA ASP A 78 31.40 -17.53 27.92
C ASP A 78 31.67 -17.07 29.37
N ALA A 79 32.18 -17.97 30.21
CA ALA A 79 32.46 -17.67 31.62
C ALA A 79 33.41 -16.46 31.81
N ALA A 80 34.30 -16.21 30.85
CA ALA A 80 35.17 -15.04 30.84
C ALA A 80 34.40 -13.74 30.57
N GLU A 81 33.42 -13.77 29.66
CA GLU A 81 32.54 -12.64 29.36
C GLU A 81 31.60 -12.34 30.52
N LEU A 82 31.04 -13.37 31.16
CA LEU A 82 30.24 -13.22 32.38
C LEU A 82 31.03 -12.55 33.51
N LYS A 83 32.33 -12.88 33.64
CA LYS A 83 33.22 -12.29 34.64
C LYS A 83 33.55 -10.82 34.32
N ALA A 84 33.69 -10.49 33.04
CA ALA A 84 33.90 -9.11 32.58
C ALA A 84 32.64 -8.23 32.72
N LEU A 85 31.46 -8.78 32.42
CA LEU A 85 30.16 -8.13 32.63
C LEU A 85 29.90 -7.85 34.11
N ALA A 86 30.15 -8.84 34.98
CA ALA A 86 30.04 -8.68 36.43
C ALA A 86 31.02 -7.63 37.00
N ALA A 87 32.23 -7.55 36.46
CA ALA A 87 33.22 -6.55 36.85
C ALA A 87 32.89 -5.14 36.36
N SER A 88 32.09 -5.03 35.29
CA SER A 88 31.68 -3.75 34.70
C SER A 88 30.45 -3.15 35.38
N GLY A 89 29.78 -3.86 36.30
CA GLY A 89 28.55 -3.40 36.98
C GLY A 89 27.34 -3.26 36.03
N ILE A 90 27.50 -3.68 34.78
CA ILE A 90 26.45 -3.73 33.77
C ILE A 90 25.85 -5.12 33.90
N VAL A 91 24.71 -5.22 34.59
CA VAL A 91 23.89 -6.43 34.56
C VAL A 91 23.63 -6.72 33.09
N PRO A 92 23.96 -7.91 32.55
CA PRO A 92 23.62 -8.22 31.19
C PRO A 92 22.10 -8.10 31.11
N ALA A 93 21.62 -7.15 30.31
CA ALA A 93 20.24 -7.14 29.87
C ALA A 93 20.03 -8.52 29.26
N GLN A 94 19.43 -9.41 30.04
CA GLN A 94 19.05 -10.73 29.62
C GLN A 94 18.28 -10.51 28.34
N GLN A 95 18.91 -10.88 27.21
CA GLN A 95 18.45 -10.49 25.88
C GLN A 95 16.96 -10.79 25.82
N ALA A 96 16.17 -9.74 25.99
CA ALA A 96 14.74 -9.83 25.94
C ALA A 96 14.51 -10.30 24.50
N LYS A 97 14.04 -11.55 24.38
CA LYS A 97 13.46 -12.11 23.16
C LYS A 97 12.96 -10.95 22.31
N PRO A 98 13.46 -10.75 21.07
CA PRO A 98 13.29 -9.50 20.34
C PRO A 98 11.82 -9.11 20.43
N GLN A 99 11.52 -8.16 21.32
CA GLN A 99 10.16 -7.73 21.51
C GLN A 99 9.81 -7.10 20.18
N SER A 100 8.96 -7.78 19.42
CA SER A 100 8.53 -7.27 18.12
C SER A 100 8.07 -5.82 18.32
N GLU A 101 8.36 -4.91 17.40
CA GLU A 101 8.01 -3.48 17.53
C GLU A 101 6.56 -3.28 18.01
N SER A 102 5.65 -4.17 17.59
CA SER A 102 4.25 -4.22 18.03
C SER A 102 4.05 -4.44 19.54
N GLN A 103 4.87 -5.27 20.19
CA GLN A 103 4.83 -5.51 21.64
C GLN A 103 5.36 -4.30 22.41
N ILE A 104 6.45 -3.68 21.92
CA ILE A 104 6.99 -2.45 22.50
C ILE A 104 5.96 -1.32 22.40
N LEU A 105 5.38 -1.11 21.20
CA LEU A 105 4.31 -0.15 20.99
C LEU A 105 3.09 -0.41 21.88
N SER A 106 2.72 -1.67 22.07
CA SER A 106 1.63 -2.02 22.99
C SER A 106 1.96 -1.61 24.43
N ALA A 107 3.14 -1.96 24.92
CA ALA A 107 3.56 -1.63 26.28
C ALA A 107 3.67 -0.12 26.49
N ILE A 108 4.19 0.60 25.49
CA ILE A 108 4.25 2.06 25.49
C ILE A 108 2.84 2.66 25.52
N ALA A 109 1.92 2.15 24.69
CA ALA A 109 0.55 2.64 24.65
C ALA A 109 -0.19 2.42 25.97
N ASP A 110 0.03 1.28 26.63
CA ASP A 110 -0.53 0.97 27.95
C ASP A 110 0.05 1.90 29.03
N TRP A 111 1.35 2.21 28.95
CA TRP A 111 2.02 3.14 29.87
C TRP A 111 1.56 4.59 29.70
N LEU A 112 1.24 4.99 28.47
CA LEU A 112 0.81 6.35 28.13
C LEU A 112 -0.48 6.74 28.88
N ASN A 113 -1.38 5.77 29.07
CA ASN A 113 -2.68 5.89 29.77
C ASN A 113 -3.34 7.27 29.58
N PRO A 114 -3.84 7.59 28.37
CA PRO A 114 -4.38 8.90 28.08
C PRO A 114 -5.61 9.20 28.94
N SER A 115 -5.63 10.39 29.53
CA SER A 115 -6.74 10.85 30.37
C SER A 115 -8.00 11.13 29.55
N GLY A 116 -7.82 11.54 28.28
CA GLY A 116 -8.92 11.82 27.36
C GLY A 116 -8.47 12.61 26.13
N THR A 117 -9.42 13.20 25.43
CA THR A 117 -9.15 14.15 24.35
C THR A 117 -9.76 15.51 24.64
N LEU A 118 -9.04 16.56 24.27
CA LEU A 118 -9.54 17.94 24.29
C LEU A 118 -9.68 18.44 22.86
N LYS A 119 -10.89 18.82 22.46
CA LYS A 119 -11.10 19.49 21.18
C LYS A 119 -11.05 21.00 21.39
N TRP A 120 -10.11 21.68 20.72
CA TRP A 120 -10.00 23.13 20.74
C TRP A 120 -10.11 23.67 19.32
N GLY A 121 -11.23 24.34 19.03
CA GLY A 121 -11.57 24.74 17.66
C GLY A 121 -11.74 23.53 16.74
N SER A 122 -10.90 23.44 15.71
CA SER A 122 -10.87 22.32 14.75
C SER A 122 -9.84 21.24 15.09
N THR A 123 -8.99 21.44 16.10
CA THR A 123 -7.89 20.52 16.42
C THR A 123 -8.22 19.67 17.64
N THR A 124 -8.05 18.35 17.51
CA THR A 124 -8.18 17.40 18.61
C THR A 124 -6.81 17.14 19.22
N TYR A 125 -6.71 17.31 20.53
CA TYR A 125 -5.51 17.03 21.31
C TYR A 125 -5.72 15.79 22.17
N LEU A 126 -4.73 14.92 22.22
CA LEU A 126 -4.63 13.82 23.17
C LEU A 126 -4.04 14.34 24.48
N LEU A 127 -4.74 14.09 25.59
CA LEU A 127 -4.28 14.45 26.92
C LEU A 127 -3.55 13.26 27.53
N VAL A 128 -2.24 13.40 27.66
CA VAL A 128 -1.38 12.41 28.30
C VAL A 128 -0.79 13.03 29.54
N ARG A 129 -1.32 12.66 30.72
CA ARG A 129 -0.95 13.24 32.02
C ARG A 129 -1.05 14.78 31.97
N GLU A 130 0.07 15.49 31.95
CA GLU A 130 0.14 16.96 31.90
C GLU A 130 0.42 17.51 30.50
N LYS A 131 0.74 16.64 29.53
CA LYS A 131 1.07 17.03 28.16
C LYS A 131 -0.14 16.97 27.24
N LYS A 132 -0.27 17.99 26.40
CA LYS A 132 -1.25 18.07 25.32
C LYS A 132 -0.51 17.77 24.03
N LEU A 133 -0.90 16.68 23.37
CA LEU A 133 -0.25 16.22 22.15
C LEU A 133 -1.25 16.31 21.00
N LYS A 134 -0.83 16.83 19.85
CA LYS A 134 -1.63 16.83 18.62
C LYS A 134 -1.16 15.74 17.66
N VAL A 135 -1.97 15.50 16.62
CA VAL A 135 -1.55 14.67 15.48
C VAL A 135 -0.26 15.25 14.88
N GLY A 136 0.72 14.38 14.68
CA GLY A 136 2.05 14.69 14.17
C GLY A 136 3.08 15.05 15.25
N ASP A 137 2.70 15.10 16.53
CA ASP A 137 3.67 15.29 17.60
C ASP A 137 4.47 13.99 17.86
N HIS A 138 5.72 14.18 18.28
CA HIS A 138 6.69 13.15 18.59
C HIS A 138 6.93 13.10 20.10
N LEU A 139 6.97 11.89 20.66
CA LEU A 139 7.18 11.66 22.09
C LEU A 139 8.32 10.68 22.28
N THR A 140 9.39 11.16 22.92
CA THR A 140 10.51 10.31 23.36
C THR A 140 10.14 9.62 24.67
N ILE A 141 10.07 8.30 24.65
CA ILE A 141 9.75 7.47 25.82
C ILE A 141 10.91 6.51 26.05
N THR A 142 11.44 6.51 27.26
CA THR A 142 12.43 5.53 27.69
C THR A 142 11.71 4.26 28.14
N PHE A 143 11.83 3.18 27.37
CA PHE A 143 11.29 1.86 27.70
C PHE A 143 12.42 0.83 27.68
N GLU A 144 12.51 -0.01 28.71
CA GLU A 144 13.60 -1.02 28.86
C GLU A 144 15.03 -0.43 28.72
N GLY A 145 15.23 0.84 29.08
CA GLY A 145 16.53 1.53 28.99
C GLY A 145 16.89 2.06 27.60
N HIS A 146 15.95 1.97 26.64
CA HIS A 146 16.09 2.52 25.30
C HIS A 146 15.11 3.67 25.07
N ASP A 147 15.57 4.72 24.42
CA ASP A 147 14.73 5.86 24.04
C ASP A 147 14.07 5.59 22.69
N TYR A 148 12.73 5.56 22.69
CA TYR A 148 11.93 5.38 21.49
C TYR A 148 11.23 6.69 21.13
N ASP A 149 11.37 7.13 19.89
CA ASP A 149 10.59 8.25 19.35
C ASP A 149 9.29 7.74 18.72
N VAL A 150 8.16 8.05 19.36
CA VAL A 150 6.83 7.61 18.94
C VAL A 150 6.05 8.80 18.41
N ALA A 151 5.54 8.67 17.18
CA ALA A 151 4.72 9.69 16.55
C ALA A 151 3.23 9.41 16.75
N ILE A 152 2.44 10.46 16.96
CA ILE A 152 0.98 10.35 17.01
C ILE A 152 0.43 10.54 15.60
N THR A 153 -0.16 9.50 15.02
CA THR A 153 -0.70 9.53 13.65
C THR A 153 -2.15 9.94 13.58
N ALA A 154 -2.95 9.59 14.59
CA ALA A 154 -4.36 9.94 14.66
C ALA A 154 -4.82 10.13 16.11
N VAL A 155 -5.70 11.12 16.31
CA VAL A 155 -6.38 11.36 17.59
C VAL A 155 -7.86 11.54 17.32
N GLU A 156 -8.64 10.57 17.76
CA GLU A 156 -10.10 10.57 17.73
C GLU A 156 -10.65 10.71 19.16
N SER A 157 -11.95 10.99 19.30
CA SER A 157 -12.58 11.20 20.61
C SER A 157 -12.50 9.98 21.55
N SER A 158 -12.40 8.77 21.01
CA SER A 158 -12.42 7.51 21.75
C SER A 158 -11.22 6.60 21.45
N SER A 159 -10.31 7.04 20.58
CA SER A 159 -9.23 6.21 20.03
C SER A 159 -8.03 7.08 19.69
N PHE A 160 -6.85 6.51 19.79
CA PHE A 160 -5.62 7.16 19.33
C PHE A 160 -4.73 6.14 18.63
N SER A 161 -3.96 6.62 17.67
CA SER A 161 -2.99 5.81 16.94
C SER A 161 -1.57 6.31 17.19
N LEU A 162 -0.70 5.37 17.51
CA LEU A 162 0.73 5.59 17.69
C LEU A 162 1.50 4.87 16.61
N ARG A 163 2.58 5.49 16.15
CA ARG A 163 3.50 4.92 15.18
C ARG A 163 4.93 4.94 15.70
N LEU A 164 5.58 3.78 15.62
CA LEU A 164 7.01 3.62 15.81
C LEU A 164 7.57 3.08 14.50
N ASN A 165 8.48 3.82 13.86
CA ASN A 165 9.06 3.48 12.56
C ASN A 165 8.01 3.24 11.45
N HIS A 166 7.68 1.98 11.18
CA HIS A 166 6.73 1.53 10.15
C HIS A 166 5.53 0.77 10.74
N THR A 167 5.50 0.58 12.06
CA THR A 167 4.44 -0.14 12.75
C THR A 167 3.49 0.86 13.39
N GLU A 168 2.19 0.70 13.18
CA GLU A 168 1.14 1.54 13.74
C GLU A 168 0.20 0.68 14.61
N ILE A 169 -0.19 1.21 15.76
CA ILE A 169 -1.16 0.59 16.66
C ILE A 169 -2.25 1.59 17.00
N THR A 170 -3.51 1.15 16.91
CA THR A 170 -4.67 1.92 17.35
C THR A 170 -5.16 1.36 18.67
N ARG A 171 -5.32 2.23 19.67
CA ARG A 171 -5.82 1.87 21.00
C ARG A 171 -7.05 2.70 21.35
N PRO A 172 -8.04 2.11 22.03
CA PRO A 172 -9.14 2.86 22.60
C PRO A 172 -8.63 3.70 23.78
N ILE A 173 -9.20 4.89 23.94
CA ILE A 173 -9.03 5.70 25.13
C ILE A 173 -10.04 5.16 26.14
N ASN A 174 -9.58 4.70 27.30
CA ASN A 174 -10.47 4.42 28.42
C ASN A 174 -10.63 5.73 29.19
N PRO A 175 -11.70 6.52 28.97
CA PRO A 175 -11.92 7.70 29.77
C PRO A 175 -12.04 7.26 31.23
N GLY A 176 -11.15 7.75 32.08
CA GLY A 176 -11.30 7.58 33.52
C GLY A 176 -12.68 8.10 33.92
N THR A 177 -13.41 7.30 34.69
CA THR A 177 -14.71 7.64 35.28
C THR A 177 -14.75 9.11 35.70
N SER A 178 -15.52 9.91 34.96
CA SER A 178 -15.77 11.31 35.33
C SER A 178 -16.72 11.32 36.55
N PRO A 179 -16.40 12.06 37.62
CA PRO A 179 -17.34 12.31 38.72
C PRO A 179 -18.47 13.27 38.30
#